data_AF-A0A523AQW8-F1
#
_entry.id   AF-A0A523AQW8-F1
#
_cell.length_a   1.000
_cell.length_b   1.000
_cell.length_c   1.000
_cell.angle_alpha   90.00
_cell.angle_beta   90.00
_cell.angle_gamma   90.00
#
_symmetry.space_group_name_H-M   'P 1'
#
loop_
_entity.id
_entity.type
_entity.pdbx_description
1 polymer ?
#
loop_
_entity_poly.entity_id
_entity_poly.type
_entity_poly.pdbx_seq_one_letter_code
_entity_poly.pdbx_strand_id
1 'polypeptide(L)'
;MGETEKKALLASPLLLLSALSLSLFLSSLFPSFEKGAMVLRVMSFSLPLVTFTQIELSRLYSRQETSSVLLSYFSSLAVGLAGIVVLGKKFGVGGMAYGFLLSQLVLSSSLFFLPRLEEEDRKLAGAFLGMIALTALLLSSMVAHPLTIEVRGEKVIGRGLAMDTFVEIQVVDENRNRAREAVERAYREIKRVEGLMSAEREGTEIYSLNRSGTSWVELSEETLFLLRSSLQYSELSGGAFDITVKPLVDFWMKEVKEKGKLPPSYLLSKVLERVGWESLEVENGRARFLKEGMEVTLGGIAKGYAVDRAYRILKDAGVRAGLVNVGGEMRGFGKIWKIGIQHPRKEEIMLALELENFSIATSGDYRRFFFLGSRRIHHILDPKTGEPATECMSVTVIAENCMEADALSTTLFVLGPEKGRALADYLSSTGRTVKAMLVGSDGKITYSASWDLPKIWELT
;
A
#
# COMPACT_ATOMS: atom_id res chain seq x y z
N MET A 1 0.42 -51.28 -17.69
CA MET A 1 0.36 -50.20 -16.70
C MET A 1 0.68 -50.81 -15.35
N GLY A 2 1.82 -50.44 -14.77
CA GLY A 2 2.28 -50.96 -13.48
C GLY A 2 1.34 -50.57 -12.34
N GLU A 3 1.38 -51.28 -11.23
CA GLU A 3 0.52 -51.02 -10.06
C GLU A 3 0.73 -49.61 -9.50
N THR A 4 1.97 -49.10 -9.56
CA THR A 4 2.36 -47.75 -9.15
C THR A 4 1.80 -46.67 -10.07
N GLU A 5 1.77 -46.90 -11.39
CA GLU A 5 1.19 -45.97 -12.37
C GLU A 5 -0.33 -45.87 -12.20
N LYS A 6 -1.00 -47.00 -11.92
CA LYS A 6 -2.43 -47.03 -11.56
C LYS A 6 -2.72 -46.22 -10.29
N LYS A 7 -1.90 -46.38 -9.25
CA LYS A 7 -2.03 -45.61 -7.99
C LYS A 7 -1.81 -44.11 -8.20
N ALA A 8 -0.85 -43.71 -9.02
CA ALA A 8 -0.60 -42.30 -9.35
C ALA A 8 -1.74 -41.66 -10.16
N LEU A 9 -2.29 -42.37 -11.15
CA LEU A 9 -3.44 -41.93 -11.96
C LEU A 9 -4.73 -41.82 -11.14
N LEU A 10 -4.90 -42.67 -10.13
CA LEU A 10 -6.03 -42.61 -9.20
C LEU A 10 -5.87 -41.54 -8.12
N ALA A 11 -4.64 -41.19 -7.74
CA ALA A 11 -4.35 -40.17 -6.73
C ALA A 11 -4.37 -38.74 -7.29
N SER A 12 -4.13 -38.54 -8.59
CA SER A 12 -4.07 -37.19 -9.18
C SER A 12 -5.39 -36.41 -9.16
N PRO A 13 -6.58 -37.01 -9.35
CA PRO A 13 -7.85 -36.29 -9.19
C PRO A 13 -8.13 -35.94 -7.72
N LEU A 14 -7.70 -36.79 -6.78
CA LEU A 14 -7.80 -36.55 -5.34
C LEU A 14 -6.91 -35.38 -4.88
N LEU A 15 -5.70 -35.29 -5.43
CA LEU A 15 -4.78 -34.16 -5.18
C LEU A 15 -5.28 -32.86 -5.82
N LEU A 16 -5.88 -32.94 -7.02
CA LEU A 16 -6.53 -31.80 -7.65
C LEU A 16 -7.71 -31.30 -6.79
N LEU A 17 -8.56 -32.21 -6.33
CA LEU A 17 -9.72 -31.90 -5.48
C LEU A 17 -9.28 -31.33 -4.13
N SER A 18 -8.24 -31.87 -3.50
CA SER A 18 -7.74 -31.35 -2.22
C SER A 18 -7.13 -29.96 -2.36
N ALA A 19 -6.38 -29.69 -3.43
CA ALA A 19 -5.81 -28.37 -3.69
C ALA A 19 -6.86 -27.32 -4.07
N LEU A 20 -7.89 -27.70 -4.85
CA LEU A 20 -9.06 -26.84 -5.12
C LEU A 20 -9.86 -26.54 -3.85
N SER A 21 -10.06 -27.55 -3.01
CA SER A 21 -10.76 -27.41 -1.72
C SER A 21 -9.99 -26.51 -0.76
N LEU A 22 -8.66 -26.67 -0.68
CA LEU A 22 -7.79 -25.82 0.11
C LEU A 22 -7.81 -24.37 -0.40
N SER A 23 -7.80 -24.16 -1.72
CA SER A 23 -7.92 -22.82 -2.30
C SER A 23 -9.27 -22.16 -1.95
N LEU A 24 -10.38 -22.89 -2.05
CA LEU A 24 -11.72 -22.40 -1.69
C LEU A 24 -11.80 -22.07 -0.19
N PHE A 25 -11.23 -22.92 0.65
CA PHE A 25 -11.14 -22.71 2.10
C PHE A 25 -10.30 -21.48 2.47
N LEU A 26 -9.13 -21.32 1.85
CA LEU A 26 -8.29 -20.14 2.04
C LEU A 26 -8.96 -18.87 1.53
N SER A 27 -9.77 -18.96 0.46
CA SER A 27 -10.55 -17.83 -0.05
C SER A 27 -11.66 -17.39 0.91
N SER A 28 -12.25 -18.33 1.66
CA SER A 28 -13.32 -18.00 2.63
C SER A 28 -12.75 -17.46 3.95
N LEU A 29 -11.60 -17.97 4.40
CA LEU A 29 -10.93 -17.48 5.59
C LEU A 29 -10.23 -16.14 5.39
N PHE A 30 -9.68 -15.91 4.20
CA PHE A 30 -8.90 -14.72 3.88
C PHE A 30 -9.40 -14.09 2.56
N PRO A 31 -10.49 -13.30 2.59
CA PRO A 31 -11.04 -12.66 1.39
C PRO A 31 -10.03 -11.75 0.68
N SER A 32 -9.06 -11.19 1.40
CA SER A 32 -7.95 -10.40 0.85
C SER A 32 -6.88 -11.23 0.12
N PHE A 33 -6.92 -12.56 0.25
CA PHE A 33 -5.98 -13.51 -0.39
C PHE A 33 -6.54 -14.09 -1.71
N GLU A 34 -7.63 -13.54 -2.24
CA GLU A 34 -8.31 -14.06 -3.44
C GLU A 34 -7.37 -14.26 -4.64
N LYS A 35 -6.42 -13.33 -4.86
CA LYS A 35 -5.41 -13.44 -5.92
C LYS A 35 -4.44 -14.61 -5.70
N GLY A 36 -4.01 -14.85 -4.45
CA GLY A 36 -3.16 -15.99 -4.10
C GLY A 36 -3.91 -17.33 -4.20
N ALA A 37 -5.17 -17.34 -3.79
CA ALA A 37 -6.05 -18.50 -3.95
C ALA A 37 -6.31 -18.82 -5.43
N MET A 38 -6.46 -17.80 -6.29
CA MET A 38 -6.61 -17.98 -7.73
C MET A 38 -5.35 -18.59 -8.37
N VAL A 39 -4.16 -18.15 -7.96
CA VAL A 39 -2.88 -18.75 -8.37
C VAL A 39 -2.83 -20.23 -7.97
N LEU A 40 -3.23 -20.58 -6.74
CA LEU A 40 -3.31 -21.97 -6.31
C LEU A 40 -4.27 -22.80 -7.16
N ARG A 41 -5.44 -22.27 -7.57
CA ARG A 41 -6.37 -22.98 -8.48
C ARG A 41 -5.73 -23.24 -9.83
N VAL A 42 -5.11 -22.21 -10.42
CA VAL A 42 -4.44 -22.32 -11.72
C VAL A 42 -3.29 -23.32 -11.68
N MET A 43 -2.49 -23.31 -10.60
CA MET A 43 -1.43 -24.31 -10.39
C MET A 43 -2.01 -25.72 -10.19
N SER A 44 -3.15 -25.86 -9.53
CA SER A 44 -3.79 -27.17 -9.30
C SER A 44 -4.20 -27.84 -10.61
N PHE A 45 -4.69 -27.09 -11.59
CA PHE A 45 -5.02 -27.63 -12.92
C PHE A 45 -3.82 -28.13 -13.73
N SER A 46 -2.61 -27.65 -13.41
CA SER A 46 -1.38 -28.09 -14.09
C SER A 46 -0.90 -29.47 -13.61
N LEU A 47 -1.21 -29.86 -12.37
CA LEU A 47 -0.75 -31.12 -11.77
C LEU A 47 -1.20 -32.37 -12.55
N PRO A 48 -2.50 -32.56 -12.87
CA PRO A 48 -2.96 -33.72 -13.61
C PRO A 48 -2.35 -33.82 -15.01
N LEU A 49 -2.15 -32.67 -15.67
CA LEU A 49 -1.55 -32.60 -16.99
C LEU A 49 -0.07 -33.02 -16.93
N VAL A 50 0.68 -32.53 -15.95
CA VAL A 50 2.07 -32.93 -15.71
C VAL A 50 2.15 -34.42 -15.36
N THR A 51 1.28 -34.93 -14.47
CA THR A 51 1.24 -36.36 -14.11
C THR A 51 0.91 -37.23 -15.32
N PHE A 52 -0.05 -36.84 -16.16
CA PHE A 52 -0.39 -37.59 -17.38
C PHE A 52 0.78 -37.61 -18.37
N THR A 53 1.44 -36.46 -18.56
CA THR A 53 2.62 -36.37 -19.42
C THR A 53 3.76 -37.24 -18.89
N GLN A 54 3.96 -37.30 -17.57
CA GLN A 54 4.95 -38.15 -16.91
C GLN A 54 4.67 -39.65 -17.07
N ILE A 55 3.40 -40.06 -17.01
CA ILE A 55 2.99 -41.45 -17.23
C ILE A 55 3.24 -41.85 -18.69
N GLU A 56 2.95 -40.97 -19.64
CA GLU A 56 3.20 -41.24 -21.04
C GLU A 56 4.71 -41.22 -21.37
N LEU A 57 5.49 -40.35 -20.73
CA LEU A 57 6.95 -40.35 -20.76
C LEU A 57 7.54 -41.65 -20.19
N SER A 58 7.01 -42.17 -19.07
CA SER A 58 7.39 -43.47 -18.49
C SER A 58 7.16 -44.63 -19.48
N ARG A 59 6.01 -44.62 -20.16
CA ARG A 59 5.68 -45.63 -21.19
C ARG A 59 6.58 -45.54 -22.41
N LEU A 60 6.82 -44.34 -22.94
CA LEU A 60 7.73 -44.12 -24.06
C LEU A 60 9.17 -44.51 -23.72
N TYR A 61 9.60 -44.27 -22.46
CA TYR A 61 10.90 -44.69 -21.94
C TYR A 61 11.04 -46.22 -21.89
N SER A 62 9.97 -46.95 -21.49
CA SER A 62 9.97 -48.41 -21.49
C SER A 62 10.12 -49.04 -22.88
N ARG A 63 9.84 -48.28 -23.94
CA ARG A 63 9.98 -48.69 -25.35
C ARG A 63 11.30 -48.25 -26.01
N GLN A 64 12.23 -47.65 -25.26
CA GLN A 64 13.53 -47.15 -25.73
C GLN A 64 13.48 -46.05 -26.84
N GLU A 65 12.33 -45.39 -27.03
CA GLU A 65 12.17 -44.32 -28.02
C GLU A 65 12.63 -42.96 -27.48
N THR A 66 13.94 -42.80 -27.32
CA THR A 66 14.59 -41.63 -26.69
C THR A 66 14.24 -40.28 -27.34
N SER A 67 14.06 -40.22 -28.65
CA SER A 67 13.71 -39.00 -29.39
C SER A 67 12.29 -38.50 -29.09
N SER A 68 11.33 -39.42 -28.98
CA SER A 68 9.91 -39.15 -28.68
C SER A 68 9.73 -38.67 -27.23
N VAL A 69 10.54 -39.21 -26.32
CA VAL A 69 10.62 -38.80 -24.90
C VAL A 69 11.12 -37.37 -24.79
N LEU A 70 12.20 -37.01 -25.49
CA LEU A 70 12.74 -35.65 -25.50
C LEU A 70 11.75 -34.63 -26.08
N LEU A 71 11.09 -34.97 -27.20
CA LEU A 71 10.13 -34.07 -27.86
C LEU A 71 8.90 -33.80 -26.99
N SER A 72 8.36 -34.83 -26.32
CA SER A 72 7.23 -34.70 -25.39
C SER A 72 7.61 -33.86 -24.16
N TYR A 73 8.82 -34.06 -23.63
CA TYR A 73 9.34 -33.30 -22.51
C TYR A 73 9.54 -31.81 -22.85
N PHE A 74 10.19 -31.49 -23.97
CA PHE A 74 10.37 -30.10 -24.42
C PHE A 74 9.03 -29.41 -24.74
N SER A 75 8.05 -30.15 -25.26
CA SER A 75 6.71 -29.62 -25.54
C SER A 75 5.95 -29.27 -24.26
N SER A 76 5.99 -30.15 -23.26
CA SER A 76 5.38 -29.90 -21.94
C SER A 76 6.02 -28.72 -21.22
N LEU A 77 7.35 -28.65 -21.26
CA LEU A 77 8.11 -27.53 -20.69
C LEU A 77 7.77 -26.20 -21.39
N ALA A 78 7.66 -26.19 -22.72
CA ALA A 78 7.29 -25.01 -23.49
C ALA A 78 5.87 -24.52 -23.17
N VAL A 79 4.90 -25.43 -22.99
CA VAL A 79 3.52 -25.09 -22.60
C VAL A 79 3.47 -24.55 -21.17
N GLY A 80 4.22 -25.15 -20.24
CA GLY A 80 4.36 -24.65 -18.87
C GLY A 80 4.99 -23.26 -18.79
N LEU A 81 6.07 -23.04 -19.54
CA LEU A 81 6.74 -21.73 -19.68
C LEU A 81 5.80 -20.67 -20.26
N ALA A 82 5.06 -20.99 -21.33
CA ALA A 82 4.11 -20.07 -21.94
C ALA A 82 2.98 -19.69 -20.98
N GLY A 83 2.39 -20.66 -20.28
CA GLY A 83 1.34 -20.41 -19.29
C GLY A 83 1.80 -19.49 -18.17
N ILE A 84 2.98 -19.76 -17.61
CA ILE A 84 3.52 -19.01 -16.48
C ILE A 84 4.00 -17.60 -16.90
N VAL A 85 4.56 -17.42 -18.09
CA VAL A 85 4.93 -16.07 -18.59
C VAL A 85 3.69 -15.22 -18.86
N VAL A 86 2.64 -15.81 -19.44
CA VAL A 86 1.38 -15.10 -19.73
C VAL A 86 0.63 -14.76 -18.44
N LEU A 87 0.56 -15.68 -17.50
CA LEU A 87 -0.14 -15.48 -16.22
C LEU A 87 0.69 -14.62 -15.25
N GLY A 88 2.00 -14.86 -15.14
CA GLY A 88 2.92 -14.12 -14.27
C GLY A 88 3.02 -12.63 -14.61
N LYS A 89 3.02 -12.28 -15.90
CA LYS A 89 2.93 -10.87 -16.35
C LYS A 89 1.59 -10.23 -16.01
N LYS A 90 0.49 -10.97 -16.09
CA LYS A 90 -0.86 -10.46 -15.83
C LYS A 90 -1.14 -10.22 -14.34
N PHE A 91 -0.44 -10.92 -13.45
CA PHE A 91 -0.68 -10.89 -12.00
C PHE A 91 0.48 -10.30 -11.16
N GLY A 92 1.56 -9.82 -11.79
CA GLY A 92 2.65 -9.13 -11.08
C GLY A 92 3.54 -10.02 -10.20
N VAL A 93 3.46 -11.35 -10.38
CA VAL A 93 4.17 -12.37 -9.58
C VAL A 93 5.34 -13.01 -10.34
N GLY A 94 5.93 -12.27 -11.30
CA GLY A 94 6.99 -12.75 -12.18
C GLY A 94 8.11 -13.48 -11.43
N GLY A 95 8.61 -12.92 -10.32
CA GLY A 95 9.65 -13.53 -9.49
C GLY A 95 9.31 -14.95 -9.02
N MET A 96 8.18 -15.13 -8.33
CA MET A 96 7.72 -16.45 -7.85
C MET A 96 7.49 -17.45 -8.99
N ALA A 97 6.95 -16.98 -10.11
CA ALA A 97 6.75 -17.77 -11.32
C ALA A 97 8.07 -18.33 -11.89
N TYR A 98 9.12 -17.50 -11.97
CA TYR A 98 10.44 -17.94 -12.43
C TYR A 98 11.14 -18.87 -11.43
N GLY A 99 11.01 -18.62 -10.13
CA GLY A 99 11.55 -19.50 -9.08
C GLY A 99 10.91 -20.89 -9.09
N PHE A 100 9.58 -20.94 -9.25
CA PHE A 100 8.87 -22.20 -9.40
C PHE A 100 9.31 -22.95 -10.68
N LEU A 101 9.40 -22.26 -11.82
CA LEU A 101 9.92 -22.85 -13.07
C LEU A 101 11.34 -23.41 -12.93
N LEU A 102 12.25 -22.66 -12.31
CA LEU A 102 13.62 -23.12 -12.10
C LEU A 102 13.66 -24.34 -11.17
N SER A 103 12.84 -24.34 -10.10
CA SER A 103 12.72 -25.49 -9.21
C SER A 103 12.19 -26.73 -9.92
N GLN A 104 11.18 -26.58 -10.79
CA GLN A 104 10.61 -27.67 -11.57
C GLN A 104 11.63 -28.21 -12.57
N LEU A 105 12.38 -27.34 -13.24
CA LEU A 105 13.46 -27.72 -14.17
C LEU A 105 14.57 -28.51 -13.47
N VAL A 106 14.98 -28.08 -12.27
CA VAL A 106 16.01 -28.77 -11.46
C VAL A 106 15.52 -30.13 -10.98
N LEU A 107 14.27 -30.21 -10.48
CA LEU A 107 13.62 -31.46 -10.08
C LEU A 107 13.37 -32.41 -11.24
N SER A 108 13.10 -31.91 -12.45
CA SER A 108 12.86 -32.75 -13.61
C SER A 108 14.16 -33.22 -14.27
N SER A 109 15.22 -32.39 -14.27
CA SER A 109 16.57 -32.80 -14.67
C SER A 109 17.15 -33.84 -13.71
N SER A 110 16.90 -33.73 -12.40
CA SER A 110 17.39 -34.70 -11.41
C SER A 110 16.85 -36.11 -11.68
N LEU A 111 15.58 -36.23 -12.02
CA LEU A 111 14.93 -37.52 -12.35
C LEU A 111 15.52 -38.21 -13.59
N PHE A 112 16.18 -37.47 -14.49
CA PHE A 112 16.80 -38.03 -15.69
C PHE A 112 18.25 -38.50 -15.45
N PHE A 113 19.01 -37.80 -14.61
CA PHE A 113 20.43 -38.12 -14.34
C PHE A 113 20.62 -39.08 -13.16
N LEU A 114 19.79 -39.00 -12.12
CA LEU A 114 19.89 -39.83 -10.91
C LEU A 114 19.84 -41.34 -11.20
N PRO A 115 18.99 -41.87 -12.11
CA PRO A 115 18.95 -43.30 -12.39
C PRO A 115 20.25 -43.87 -13.00
N ARG A 116 21.19 -43.03 -13.44
CA ARG A 116 22.48 -43.43 -14.03
C ARG A 116 23.64 -43.48 -13.02
N LEU A 117 23.42 -43.02 -11.79
CA LEU A 117 24.43 -42.99 -10.72
C LEU A 117 24.33 -44.24 -9.83
N GLU A 118 25.41 -44.58 -9.11
CA GLU A 118 25.40 -45.62 -8.07
C GLU A 118 24.57 -45.17 -6.85
N GLU A 119 24.16 -46.11 -6.00
CA GLU A 119 23.12 -45.88 -4.98
C GLU A 119 23.51 -44.82 -3.91
N GLU A 120 24.79 -44.76 -3.54
CA GLU A 120 25.31 -43.73 -2.62
C GLU A 120 25.32 -42.33 -3.26
N ASP A 121 25.74 -42.23 -4.53
CA ASP A 121 25.78 -40.98 -5.29
C ASP A 121 24.38 -40.42 -5.58
N ARG A 122 23.36 -41.29 -5.70
CA ARG A 122 21.96 -40.87 -5.89
C ARG A 122 21.41 -40.08 -4.70
N LYS A 123 21.71 -40.50 -3.48
CA LYS A 123 21.24 -39.81 -2.27
C LYS A 123 21.90 -38.43 -2.14
N LEU A 124 23.20 -38.36 -2.43
CA LEU A 124 23.97 -37.12 -2.38
C LEU A 124 23.53 -36.12 -3.46
N ALA A 125 23.35 -36.59 -4.70
CA ALA A 125 22.88 -35.76 -5.82
C ALA A 125 21.43 -35.29 -5.64
N GLY A 126 20.55 -36.14 -5.08
CA GLY A 126 19.17 -35.75 -4.75
C GLY A 126 19.12 -34.65 -3.68
N ALA A 127 19.94 -34.74 -2.64
CA ALA A 127 20.05 -33.70 -1.60
C ALA A 127 20.59 -32.37 -2.17
N PHE A 128 21.59 -32.43 -3.05
CA PHE A 128 22.17 -31.24 -3.68
C PHE A 128 21.17 -30.53 -4.60
N LEU A 129 20.39 -31.27 -5.38
CA LEU A 129 19.37 -30.72 -6.28
C LEU A 129 18.17 -30.15 -5.52
N GLY A 130 17.77 -30.77 -4.41
CA GLY A 130 16.77 -30.21 -3.48
C GLY A 130 17.25 -28.89 -2.88
N MET A 131 18.53 -28.79 -2.53
CA MET A 131 19.14 -27.56 -2.02
C MET A 131 19.16 -26.44 -3.07
N ILE A 132 19.49 -26.76 -4.34
CA ILE A 132 19.44 -25.79 -5.45
C ILE A 132 18.00 -25.30 -5.69
N ALA A 133 17.03 -26.21 -5.71
CA ALA A 133 15.62 -25.86 -5.89
C ALA A 133 15.09 -24.97 -4.75
N LEU A 134 15.45 -25.28 -3.50
CA LEU A 134 15.11 -24.46 -2.34
C LEU A 134 15.79 -23.09 -2.39
N THR A 135 17.06 -23.04 -2.80
CA THR A 135 17.83 -21.80 -2.96
C THR A 135 17.24 -20.93 -4.07
N ALA A 136 16.85 -21.51 -5.20
CA ALA A 136 16.17 -20.80 -6.28
C ALA A 136 14.81 -20.24 -5.84
N LEU A 137 14.05 -21.00 -5.05
CA LEU A 137 12.78 -20.56 -4.50
C LEU A 137 12.96 -19.39 -3.53
N LEU A 138 13.96 -19.49 -2.63
CA LEU A 138 14.32 -18.43 -1.68
C LEU A 138 14.87 -17.17 -2.40
N LEU A 139 15.66 -17.32 -3.45
CA LEU A 139 16.15 -16.21 -4.25
C LEU A 139 15.01 -15.54 -5.04
N SER A 140 14.00 -16.31 -5.47
CA SER A 140 12.86 -15.78 -6.21
C SER A 140 11.86 -14.97 -5.37
N SER A 141 11.71 -15.33 -4.08
CA SER A 141 10.91 -14.54 -3.13
C SER A 141 11.60 -13.22 -2.75
N MET A 142 12.92 -13.13 -2.92
CA MET A 142 13.67 -11.88 -2.76
C MET A 142 13.52 -10.89 -3.92
N VAL A 143 12.88 -11.29 -5.04
CA VAL A 143 12.65 -10.42 -6.23
C VAL A 143 11.17 -10.08 -6.41
N ALA A 144 10.43 -9.86 -5.32
CA ALA A 144 9.22 -9.03 -5.40
C ALA A 144 9.69 -7.57 -5.40
N HIS A 145 9.87 -6.98 -6.58
CA HIS A 145 10.19 -5.55 -6.64
C HIS A 145 9.01 -4.76 -6.05
N PRO A 146 9.20 -4.02 -4.95
CA PRO A 146 8.12 -3.28 -4.29
C PRO A 146 7.58 -2.14 -5.17
N LEU A 147 8.24 -1.87 -6.30
CA LEU A 147 7.94 -0.85 -7.28
C LEU A 147 7.90 -1.47 -8.68
N THR A 148 6.77 -1.34 -9.35
CA THR A 148 6.63 -1.65 -10.78
C THR A 148 6.87 -0.38 -11.59
N ILE A 149 7.74 -0.45 -12.60
CA ILE A 149 8.05 0.70 -13.47
C ILE A 149 7.59 0.40 -14.88
N GLU A 150 6.79 1.31 -15.42
CA GLU A 150 6.27 1.30 -16.77
C GLU A 150 6.85 2.48 -17.55
N VAL A 151 7.33 2.23 -18.78
CA VAL A 151 7.91 3.26 -19.65
C VAL A 151 7.05 3.37 -20.93
N ARG A 152 6.57 4.58 -21.23
CA ARG A 152 5.77 4.91 -22.42
C ARG A 152 6.30 6.19 -23.07
N GLY A 153 7.13 6.04 -24.11
CA GLY A 153 7.76 7.20 -24.77
C GLY A 153 8.73 7.91 -23.81
N GLU A 154 8.47 9.18 -23.53
CA GLU A 154 9.21 10.01 -22.56
C GLU A 154 8.64 9.91 -21.13
N LYS A 155 7.51 9.21 -20.96
CA LYS A 155 6.85 9.07 -19.67
C LYS A 155 7.32 7.80 -18.96
N VAL A 156 7.78 7.93 -17.73
CA VAL A 156 8.08 6.82 -16.80
C VAL A 156 7.10 6.88 -15.64
N ILE A 157 6.48 5.75 -15.30
CA ILE A 157 5.51 5.64 -14.21
C ILE A 157 5.94 4.53 -13.26
N GLY A 158 6.23 4.88 -12.01
CA GLY A 158 6.43 3.94 -10.91
C GLY A 158 5.15 3.75 -10.12
N ARG A 159 4.81 2.51 -9.77
CA ARG A 159 3.68 2.15 -8.90
C ARG A 159 4.09 1.17 -7.81
N GLY A 160 3.71 1.45 -6.58
CA GLY A 160 4.04 0.63 -5.42
C GLY A 160 3.07 0.80 -4.26
N LEU A 161 3.40 0.17 -3.13
CA LEU A 161 2.65 0.28 -1.88
C LEU A 161 3.53 0.83 -0.77
N ALA A 162 3.09 1.91 -0.15
CA ALA A 162 3.71 2.52 1.03
C ALA A 162 2.68 3.33 1.80
N MET A 163 2.91 3.53 3.08
CA MET A 163 2.09 4.34 3.99
C MET A 163 0.62 3.87 3.99
N ASP A 164 0.44 2.54 3.99
CA ASP A 164 -0.86 1.86 3.91
C ASP A 164 -1.72 2.26 2.70
N THR A 165 -1.10 2.71 1.61
CA THR A 165 -1.82 3.17 0.41
C THR A 165 -1.04 2.93 -0.89
N PHE A 166 -1.69 3.24 -2.00
CA PHE A 166 -1.08 3.20 -3.33
C PHE A 166 -0.21 4.43 -3.56
N VAL A 167 0.99 4.19 -4.09
CA VAL A 167 1.91 5.22 -4.54
C VAL A 167 2.00 5.18 -6.06
N GLU A 168 1.87 6.34 -6.69
CA GLU A 168 2.15 6.54 -8.10
C GLU A 168 3.12 7.72 -8.28
N ILE A 169 4.21 7.49 -9.01
CA ILE A 169 5.19 8.52 -9.36
C ILE A 169 5.28 8.57 -10.87
N GLN A 170 4.97 9.72 -11.46
CA GLN A 170 5.08 9.94 -12.90
C GLN A 170 6.20 10.94 -13.17
N VAL A 171 7.08 10.62 -14.11
CA VAL A 171 8.13 11.50 -14.61
C VAL A 171 8.03 11.59 -16.13
N VAL A 172 8.19 12.78 -16.69
CA VAL A 172 8.30 13.00 -18.14
C VAL A 172 9.65 13.58 -18.45
N ASP A 173 10.46 12.85 -19.23
CA ASP A 173 11.83 13.24 -19.55
C ASP A 173 12.33 12.51 -20.82
N GLU A 174 13.16 13.18 -21.62
CA GLU A 174 13.82 12.58 -22.78
C GLU A 174 14.83 11.50 -22.36
N ASN A 175 15.54 11.73 -21.24
CA ASN A 175 16.48 10.78 -20.67
C ASN A 175 15.74 9.77 -19.79
N ARG A 176 15.38 8.64 -20.40
CA ARG A 176 14.66 7.54 -19.73
C ARG A 176 15.39 6.97 -18.52
N ASN A 177 16.72 6.92 -18.55
CA ASN A 177 17.51 6.39 -17.43
C ASN A 177 17.43 7.32 -16.23
N ARG A 178 17.59 8.64 -16.45
CA ARG A 178 17.39 9.66 -15.42
C ARG A 178 15.99 9.62 -14.83
N ALA A 179 14.96 9.52 -15.68
CA ALA A 179 13.57 9.43 -15.23
C ALA A 179 13.32 8.18 -14.37
N ARG A 180 13.85 7.03 -14.79
CA ARG A 180 13.73 5.77 -14.04
C ARG A 180 14.43 5.86 -12.68
N GLU A 181 15.66 6.34 -12.65
CA GLU A 181 16.43 6.50 -11.42
C GLU A 181 15.72 7.47 -10.45
N ALA A 182 15.18 8.58 -10.97
CA ALA A 182 14.43 9.56 -10.17
C ALA A 182 13.18 8.92 -9.54
N VAL A 183 12.42 8.12 -10.30
CA VAL A 183 11.27 7.36 -9.80
C VAL A 183 11.67 6.39 -8.69
N GLU A 184 12.75 5.62 -8.88
CA GLU A 184 13.24 4.65 -7.89
C GLU A 184 13.75 5.34 -6.61
N ARG A 185 14.44 6.47 -6.73
CA ARG A 185 14.91 7.28 -5.59
C ARG A 185 13.75 7.91 -4.82
N ALA A 186 12.79 8.50 -5.53
CA ALA A 186 11.61 9.10 -4.92
C ALA A 186 10.76 8.06 -4.17
N TYR A 187 10.57 6.87 -4.74
CA TYR A 187 9.86 5.78 -4.05
C TYR A 187 10.60 5.29 -2.81
N ARG A 188 11.93 5.14 -2.88
CA ARG A 188 12.75 4.77 -1.71
C ARG A 188 12.65 5.79 -0.59
N GLU A 189 12.58 7.07 -0.91
CA GLU A 189 12.40 8.12 0.09
C GLU A 189 11.04 8.03 0.78
N ILE A 190 9.96 7.74 0.04
CA ILE A 190 8.64 7.51 0.65
C ILE A 190 8.70 6.34 1.65
N LYS A 191 9.37 5.23 1.27
CA LYS A 191 9.57 4.08 2.17
C LYS A 191 10.47 4.41 3.37
N ARG A 192 11.47 5.28 3.20
CA ARG A 192 12.32 5.76 4.31
C ARG A 192 11.50 6.57 5.31
N VAL A 193 10.69 7.51 4.83
CA VAL A 193 9.79 8.33 5.66
C VAL A 193 8.77 7.44 6.38
N GLU A 194 8.11 6.51 5.70
CA GLU A 194 7.25 5.50 6.34
C GLU A 194 7.99 4.76 7.47
N GLY A 195 9.25 4.42 7.22
CA GLY A 195 10.09 3.69 8.16
C GLY A 195 10.52 4.46 9.41
N LEU A 196 10.34 5.78 9.43
CA LEU A 196 10.54 6.62 10.61
C LEU A 196 9.21 6.93 11.33
N MET A 197 8.15 7.15 10.55
CA MET A 197 6.94 7.82 11.05
C MET A 197 5.78 6.87 11.38
N SER A 198 5.91 5.57 11.13
CA SER A 198 4.84 4.60 11.43
C SER A 198 4.62 4.47 12.94
N ALA A 199 3.37 4.60 13.39
CA ALA A 199 2.99 4.37 14.78
C ALA A 199 2.79 2.88 15.13
N GLU A 200 2.70 2.01 14.11
CA GLU A 200 2.36 0.59 14.26
C GLU A 200 3.58 -0.33 14.10
N ARG A 201 4.58 0.11 13.32
CA ARG A 201 5.74 -0.72 12.99
C ARG A 201 6.76 -0.64 14.12
N GLU A 202 7.08 -1.78 14.71
CA GLU A 202 8.13 -1.88 15.71
C GLU A 202 9.48 -1.37 15.16
N GLY A 203 10.24 -0.69 16.02
CA GLY A 203 11.55 -0.14 15.68
C GLY A 203 11.53 1.22 14.97
N THR A 204 10.36 1.84 14.76
CA THR A 204 10.27 3.23 14.31
C THR A 204 10.30 4.21 15.49
N GLU A 205 10.69 5.45 15.23
CA GLU A 205 10.80 6.48 16.27
C GLU A 205 9.43 6.80 16.92
N ILE A 206 8.38 6.90 16.10
CA ILE A 206 7.01 7.13 16.60
C ILE A 206 6.49 5.93 17.41
N TYR A 207 6.79 4.70 17.00
CA TYR A 207 6.45 3.52 17.79
C TYR A 207 7.15 3.54 19.15
N SER A 208 8.46 3.84 19.17
CA SER A 208 9.23 3.93 20.42
C SER A 208 8.68 5.02 21.35
N LEU A 209 8.32 6.20 20.81
CA LEU A 209 7.66 7.25 21.58
C LEU A 209 6.37 6.75 22.21
N ASN A 210 5.49 6.10 21.43
CA ASN A 210 4.22 5.53 21.91
C ASN A 210 4.38 4.45 22.99
N ARG A 211 5.56 3.82 23.11
CA ARG A 211 5.85 2.80 24.12
C ARG A 211 6.62 3.33 25.33
N SER A 212 6.96 4.61 25.35
CA SER A 212 7.78 5.23 26.40
C SER A 212 7.01 5.65 27.66
N GLY A 213 5.68 5.67 27.60
CA GLY A 213 4.85 6.24 28.66
C GLY A 213 5.18 7.71 28.86
N THR A 214 5.49 8.10 30.09
CA THR A 214 5.86 9.49 30.44
C THR A 214 7.37 9.80 30.33
N SER A 215 8.17 8.86 29.84
CA SER A 215 9.63 9.02 29.72
C SER A 215 10.02 9.86 28.50
N TRP A 216 11.16 10.54 28.60
CA TRP A 216 11.78 11.20 27.46
C TRP A 216 12.35 10.20 26.46
N VAL A 217 12.16 10.48 25.17
CA VAL A 217 12.71 9.72 24.05
C VAL A 217 13.48 10.65 23.14
N GLU A 218 14.74 10.33 22.87
CA GLU A 218 15.53 11.01 21.85
C GLU A 218 15.02 10.64 20.45
N LEU A 219 14.85 11.63 19.59
CA LEU A 219 14.27 11.45 18.25
C LEU A 219 15.12 12.21 17.24
N SER A 220 15.08 11.77 15.98
CA SER A 220 15.71 12.53 14.90
C SER A 220 15.08 13.91 14.75
N GLU A 221 15.87 14.88 14.27
CA GLU A 221 15.36 16.24 13.96
C GLU A 221 14.21 16.23 12.95
N GLU A 222 14.17 15.23 12.06
CA GLU A 222 13.08 15.07 11.09
C GLU A 222 11.76 14.70 11.78
N THR A 223 11.80 13.75 12.72
CA THR A 223 10.63 13.39 13.53
C THR A 223 10.20 14.55 14.42
N LEU A 224 11.15 15.21 15.09
CA LEU A 224 10.85 16.36 15.94
C LEU A 224 10.26 17.52 15.15
N PHE A 225 10.73 17.76 13.91
CA PHE A 225 10.14 18.74 13.01
C PHE A 225 8.66 18.44 12.71
N LEU A 226 8.30 17.18 12.45
CA LEU A 226 6.92 16.77 12.21
C LEU A 226 6.06 16.89 13.48
N LEU A 227 6.59 16.53 14.66
CA LEU A 227 5.87 16.71 15.93
C LEU A 227 5.61 18.19 16.21
N ARG A 228 6.63 19.06 16.08
CA ARG A 228 6.49 20.51 16.25
C ARG A 228 5.51 21.11 15.25
N SER A 229 5.60 20.73 13.98
CA SER A 229 4.67 21.19 12.93
C SER A 229 3.24 20.77 13.25
N SER A 230 3.06 19.53 13.75
CA SER A 230 1.76 19.03 14.16
C SER A 230 1.16 19.84 15.31
N LEU A 231 1.95 20.17 16.34
CA LEU A 231 1.52 21.01 17.46
C LEU A 231 1.12 22.42 17.00
N GLN A 232 1.80 22.99 16.00
CA GLN A 232 1.39 24.27 15.41
C GLN A 232 0.01 24.20 14.74
N TYR A 233 -0.31 23.10 14.05
CA TYR A 233 -1.66 22.90 13.49
C TYR A 233 -2.70 22.63 14.58
N SER A 234 -2.32 21.95 15.67
CA SER A 234 -3.18 21.80 16.84
C SER A 234 -3.52 23.13 17.47
N GLU A 235 -2.52 23.98 17.72
CA GLU A 235 -2.73 25.32 18.27
C GLU A 235 -3.58 26.20 17.32
N LEU A 236 -3.21 26.25 16.03
CA LEU A 236 -3.93 27.03 15.00
C LEU A 236 -5.42 26.67 14.92
N SER A 237 -5.76 25.41 15.17
CA SER A 237 -7.11 24.88 15.01
C SER A 237 -7.88 24.73 16.33
N GLY A 238 -7.26 25.09 17.47
CA GLY A 238 -7.83 24.84 18.79
C GLY A 238 -8.12 23.36 19.03
N GLY A 239 -7.19 22.49 18.62
CA GLY A 239 -7.22 21.04 18.80
C GLY A 239 -8.10 20.27 17.81
N ALA A 240 -8.55 20.87 16.70
CA ALA A 240 -9.28 20.11 15.67
C ALA A 240 -8.33 19.17 14.89
N PHE A 241 -7.08 19.58 14.70
CA PHE A 241 -5.99 18.69 14.33
C PHE A 241 -5.24 18.28 15.58
N ASP A 242 -5.17 16.99 15.90
CA ASP A 242 -4.46 16.50 17.07
C ASP A 242 -3.81 15.16 16.72
N ILE A 243 -2.48 15.08 16.81
CA ILE A 243 -1.75 13.84 16.53
C ILE A 243 -1.85 12.84 17.67
N THR A 244 -2.28 13.24 18.87
CA THR A 244 -2.47 12.36 20.03
C THR A 244 -3.75 11.52 19.95
N VAL A 245 -4.51 11.60 18.86
CA VAL A 245 -5.76 10.83 18.62
C VAL A 245 -5.55 9.33 18.45
N LYS A 246 -4.31 8.84 18.46
CA LYS A 246 -4.00 7.43 18.21
C LYS A 246 -4.77 6.45 19.13
N PRO A 247 -4.95 6.70 20.44
CA PRO A 247 -5.79 5.84 21.28
C PRO A 247 -7.25 5.75 20.79
N LEU A 248 -7.82 6.87 20.32
CA LEU A 248 -9.17 6.88 19.75
C LEU A 248 -9.22 6.16 18.40
N VAL A 249 -8.19 6.32 17.56
CA VAL A 249 -8.09 5.60 16.28
C VAL A 249 -8.06 4.09 16.52
N ASP A 250 -7.28 3.62 17.48
CA ASP A 250 -7.23 2.19 17.84
C ASP A 250 -8.57 1.71 18.40
N PHE A 251 -9.19 2.49 19.28
CA PHE A 251 -10.51 2.18 19.82
C PHE A 251 -11.54 1.99 18.72
N TRP A 252 -11.69 2.92 17.79
CA TRP A 252 -12.69 2.82 16.72
C TRP A 252 -12.30 1.83 15.62
N MET A 253 -11.08 1.90 15.13
CA MET A 253 -10.66 1.19 13.91
C MET A 253 -10.10 -0.20 14.17
N LYS A 254 -9.79 -0.55 15.42
CA LYS A 254 -9.44 -1.91 15.84
C LYS A 254 -10.52 -2.47 16.76
N GLU A 255 -10.70 -1.95 17.97
CA GLU A 255 -11.55 -2.60 18.96
C GLU A 255 -13.04 -2.65 18.58
N VAL A 256 -13.64 -1.50 18.22
CA VAL A 256 -15.06 -1.43 17.84
C VAL A 256 -15.29 -2.18 16.54
N LYS A 257 -14.38 -2.03 15.58
CA LYS A 257 -14.43 -2.74 14.29
C LYS A 257 -14.41 -4.25 14.46
N GLU A 258 -13.52 -4.78 15.31
CA GLU A 258 -13.40 -6.22 15.58
C GLU A 258 -14.60 -6.76 16.35
N LYS A 259 -15.10 -6.01 17.34
CA LYS A 259 -16.26 -6.43 18.17
C LYS A 259 -17.60 -6.30 17.44
N GLY A 260 -17.69 -5.44 16.43
CA GLY A 260 -18.91 -5.19 15.65
C GLY A 260 -20.06 -4.58 16.46
N LYS A 261 -19.79 -4.01 17.64
CA LYS A 261 -20.80 -3.38 18.52
C LYS A 261 -20.18 -2.22 19.30
N LEU A 262 -21.01 -1.23 19.65
CA LEU A 262 -20.58 -0.12 20.49
C LEU A 262 -20.30 -0.63 21.92
N PRO A 263 -19.12 -0.34 22.48
CA PRO A 263 -18.86 -0.54 23.89
C PRO A 263 -19.69 0.45 24.75
N PRO A 264 -19.82 0.21 26.06
CA PRO A 264 -20.39 1.18 26.99
C PRO A 264 -19.72 2.56 26.87
N SER A 265 -20.51 3.63 26.94
CA SER A 265 -20.04 5.01 26.72
C SER A 265 -18.88 5.43 27.63
N TYR A 266 -18.83 4.93 28.87
CA TYR A 266 -17.74 5.23 29.81
C TYR A 266 -16.36 4.78 29.30
N LEU A 267 -16.28 3.77 28.42
CA LEU A 267 -15.01 3.33 27.84
C LEU A 267 -14.46 4.36 26.86
N LEU A 268 -15.31 5.01 26.07
CA LEU A 268 -14.88 6.09 25.19
C LEU A 268 -14.32 7.26 26.00
N SER A 269 -14.99 7.66 27.09
CA SER A 269 -14.50 8.72 27.98
C SER A 269 -13.10 8.41 28.53
N LYS A 270 -12.83 7.16 28.93
CA LYS A 270 -11.49 6.74 29.41
C LYS A 270 -10.42 6.73 28.32
N VAL A 271 -10.79 6.58 27.05
CA VAL A 271 -9.84 6.70 25.93
C VAL A 271 -9.60 8.18 25.63
N LEU A 272 -10.65 8.99 25.67
CA LEU A 272 -10.60 10.43 25.44
C LEU A 272 -9.68 11.16 26.43
N GLU A 273 -9.63 10.72 27.69
CA GLU A 273 -8.70 11.25 28.71
C GLU A 273 -7.21 11.15 28.32
N ARG A 274 -6.86 10.26 27.38
CA ARG A 274 -5.50 10.05 26.86
C ARG A 274 -5.21 10.84 25.58
N VAL A 275 -6.12 11.71 25.17
CA VAL A 275 -5.98 12.59 24.00
C VAL A 275 -5.91 14.03 24.48
N GLY A 276 -5.03 14.80 23.86
CA GLY A 276 -4.78 16.20 24.17
C GLY A 276 -3.35 16.59 23.81
N TRP A 277 -3.20 17.25 22.67
CA TRP A 277 -1.93 17.74 22.16
C TRP A 277 -1.13 18.61 23.14
N GLU A 278 -1.79 19.32 24.07
CA GLU A 278 -1.11 20.13 25.09
C GLU A 278 -0.28 19.29 26.07
N SER A 279 -0.53 17.97 26.11
CA SER A 279 0.18 17.02 26.98
C SER A 279 1.32 16.28 26.23
N LEU A 280 1.69 16.71 25.03
CA LEU A 280 2.88 16.27 24.31
C LEU A 280 3.96 17.36 24.38
N GLU A 281 5.09 17.05 25.02
CA GLU A 281 6.24 17.96 25.07
C GLU A 281 7.30 17.57 24.04
N VAL A 282 7.83 18.57 23.34
CA VAL A 282 8.91 18.43 22.36
C VAL A 282 9.96 19.51 22.61
N GLU A 283 11.13 19.12 23.09
CA GLU A 283 12.22 20.05 23.44
C GLU A 283 13.58 19.37 23.22
N ASN A 284 14.63 20.15 22.98
CA ASN A 284 16.03 19.72 23.12
C ASN A 284 16.37 18.33 22.52
N GLY A 285 15.94 18.02 21.29
CA GLY A 285 16.25 16.74 20.63
C GLY A 285 15.40 15.54 21.09
N ARG A 286 14.35 15.76 21.89
CA ARG A 286 13.54 14.69 22.51
C ARG A 286 12.06 15.06 22.60
N ALA A 287 11.23 14.06 22.86
CA ALA A 287 9.80 14.23 23.16
C ALA A 287 9.34 13.31 24.30
N ARG A 288 8.24 13.67 24.97
CA ARG A 288 7.55 12.82 25.97
C ARG A 288 6.06 13.13 26.06
N PHE A 289 5.32 12.21 26.66
CA PHE A 289 3.95 12.46 27.10
C PHE A 289 3.91 12.91 28.57
N LEU A 290 2.95 13.78 28.91
CA LEU A 290 2.68 14.19 30.29
C LEU A 290 1.68 13.29 31.02
N LYS A 291 1.02 12.38 30.29
CA LYS A 291 0.02 11.46 30.85
C LYS A 291 0.30 10.04 30.38
N GLU A 292 0.04 9.07 31.25
CA GLU A 292 0.15 7.66 30.90
C GLU A 292 -0.91 7.25 29.88
N GLY A 293 -0.51 6.34 28.97
CA GLY A 293 -1.38 5.80 27.94
C GLY A 293 -1.71 6.73 26.77
N MET A 294 -1.07 7.90 26.69
CA MET A 294 -1.06 8.71 25.47
C MET A 294 -0.28 8.02 24.37
N GLU A 295 -0.71 8.21 23.12
CA GLU A 295 0.01 7.77 21.92
C GLU A 295 -0.18 8.82 20.83
N VAL A 296 0.77 8.94 19.90
CA VAL A 296 0.66 9.79 18.70
C VAL A 296 0.59 8.99 17.41
N THR A 297 -0.03 9.60 16.41
CA THR A 297 -0.04 9.17 15.02
C THR A 297 0.19 10.34 14.09
N LEU A 298 1.02 10.17 13.08
CA LEU A 298 1.28 11.19 12.07
C LEU A 298 0.45 11.00 10.80
N GLY A 299 -0.63 10.23 10.86
CA GLY A 299 -1.44 9.86 9.69
C GLY A 299 -2.04 11.04 8.91
N GLY A 300 -2.25 12.19 9.55
CA GLY A 300 -2.79 13.41 8.94
C GLY A 300 -1.75 14.41 8.45
N ILE A 301 -0.44 14.09 8.46
CA ILE A 301 0.63 15.00 8.02
C ILE A 301 1.79 14.29 7.31
N ALA A 302 2.06 13.02 7.66
CA ALA A 302 3.23 12.29 7.18
C ALA A 302 3.18 11.98 5.68
N LYS A 303 1.99 11.76 5.10
CA LYS A 303 1.87 11.44 3.66
C LYS A 303 2.22 12.67 2.83
N GLY A 304 1.68 13.83 3.21
CA GLY A 304 2.05 15.11 2.63
C GLY A 304 3.56 15.37 2.73
N TYR A 305 4.16 15.12 3.89
CA TYR A 305 5.61 15.23 4.05
C TYR A 305 6.40 14.29 3.13
N ALA A 306 6.01 13.02 3.03
CA ALA A 306 6.65 12.05 2.15
C ALA A 306 6.56 12.46 0.66
N VAL A 307 5.41 13.01 0.26
CA VAL A 307 5.18 13.56 -1.08
C VAL A 307 6.13 14.74 -1.34
N ASP A 308 6.30 15.65 -0.38
CA ASP A 308 7.23 16.78 -0.51
C ASP A 308 8.69 16.34 -0.64
N ARG A 309 9.10 15.33 0.13
CA ARG A 309 10.45 14.74 0.07
C ARG A 309 10.71 14.07 -1.29
N ALA A 310 9.77 13.27 -1.76
CA ALA A 310 9.85 12.64 -3.07
C ALA A 310 9.84 13.66 -4.21
N TYR A 311 9.00 14.70 -4.11
CA TYR A 311 8.95 15.80 -5.07
C TYR A 311 10.30 16.51 -5.20
N ARG A 312 10.97 16.81 -4.07
CA ARG A 312 12.32 17.41 -4.09
C ARG A 312 13.33 16.52 -4.81
N ILE A 313 13.32 15.21 -4.56
CA ILE A 313 14.20 14.28 -5.29
C ILE A 313 13.98 14.35 -6.80
N LEU A 314 12.73 14.44 -7.27
CA LEU A 314 12.45 14.59 -8.70
C LEU A 314 12.98 15.92 -9.24
N LYS A 315 12.76 17.02 -8.50
CA LYS A 315 13.27 18.36 -8.86
C LYS A 315 14.81 18.38 -8.95
N ASP A 316 15.48 17.85 -7.94
CA ASP A 316 16.94 17.83 -7.83
C ASP A 316 17.57 16.90 -8.88
N ALA A 317 16.84 15.87 -9.32
CA ALA A 317 17.25 15.04 -10.44
C ALA A 317 17.18 15.76 -11.80
N GLY A 318 16.62 16.97 -11.87
CA GLY A 318 16.55 17.77 -13.10
C GLY A 318 15.64 17.19 -14.17
N VAL A 319 14.59 16.46 -13.78
CA VAL A 319 13.59 15.95 -14.74
C VAL A 319 12.67 17.05 -15.22
N ARG A 320 12.21 17.00 -16.48
CA ARG A 320 11.39 18.09 -17.07
C ARG A 320 10.05 18.28 -16.36
N ALA A 321 9.33 17.20 -16.08
CA ALA A 321 8.08 17.22 -15.32
C ALA A 321 7.95 16.01 -14.41
N GLY A 322 7.30 16.19 -13.26
CA GLY A 322 7.10 15.16 -12.26
C GLY A 322 5.78 15.31 -11.51
N LEU A 323 5.19 14.18 -11.11
CA LEU A 323 4.03 14.08 -10.24
C LEU A 323 4.27 12.95 -9.23
N VAL A 324 4.09 13.26 -7.95
CA VAL A 324 4.05 12.25 -6.88
C VAL A 324 2.63 12.20 -6.34
N ASN A 325 2.07 11.00 -6.21
CA ASN A 325 0.77 10.73 -5.59
C ASN A 325 0.91 9.61 -4.57
N VAL A 326 0.59 9.90 -3.32
CA VAL A 326 0.51 8.91 -2.24
C VAL A 326 -0.91 8.97 -1.71
N GLY A 327 -1.77 8.01 -2.04
CA GLY A 327 -3.12 7.92 -1.46
C GLY A 327 -4.10 9.08 -1.75
N GLY A 328 -3.78 10.01 -2.65
CA GLY A 328 -4.56 11.22 -2.91
C GLY A 328 -3.86 12.51 -2.47
N GLU A 329 -2.77 12.41 -1.70
CA GLU A 329 -1.84 13.50 -1.46
C GLU A 329 -0.90 13.61 -2.66
N MET A 330 -0.91 14.76 -3.34
CA MET A 330 -0.27 14.93 -4.64
C MET A 330 0.52 16.23 -4.74
N ARG A 331 1.67 16.16 -5.40
CA ARG A 331 2.45 17.34 -5.79
C ARG A 331 3.04 17.16 -7.18
N GLY A 332 2.90 18.18 -8.03
CA GLY A 332 3.27 18.10 -9.45
C GLY A 332 3.93 19.36 -9.98
N PHE A 333 4.79 19.22 -10.99
CA PHE A 333 5.50 20.34 -11.64
C PHE A 333 5.82 20.08 -13.11
N GLY A 334 6.25 21.14 -13.81
CA GLY A 334 6.89 21.08 -15.13
C GLY A 334 5.94 20.90 -16.32
N LYS A 335 4.63 20.82 -16.05
CA LYS A 335 3.56 20.89 -17.03
C LYS A 335 2.22 21.10 -16.33
N ILE A 336 1.18 21.33 -17.13
CA ILE A 336 -0.20 21.27 -16.68
C ILE A 336 -0.62 19.80 -16.47
N TRP A 337 -1.15 19.51 -15.29
CA TRP A 337 -1.69 18.23 -14.88
C TRP A 337 -3.20 18.32 -14.74
N LYS A 338 -3.92 17.30 -15.22
CA LYS A 338 -5.37 17.16 -15.02
C LYS A 338 -5.61 16.35 -13.75
N ILE A 339 -6.12 17.00 -12.71
CA ILE A 339 -6.34 16.41 -11.38
C ILE A 339 -7.84 16.29 -11.13
N GLY A 340 -8.30 15.05 -10.94
CA GLY A 340 -9.68 14.76 -10.58
C GLY A 340 -9.86 14.68 -9.07
N ILE A 341 -10.90 15.33 -8.57
CA ILE A 341 -11.40 15.17 -7.21
C ILE A 341 -12.55 14.15 -7.26
N GLN A 342 -12.44 13.07 -6.50
CA GLN A 342 -13.44 12.01 -6.45
C GLN A 342 -14.69 12.45 -5.69
N HIS A 343 -15.87 12.08 -6.17
CA HIS A 343 -17.12 12.23 -5.44
C HIS A 343 -17.11 11.34 -4.17
N PRO A 344 -17.44 11.86 -2.97
CA PRO A 344 -17.30 11.09 -1.71
C PRO A 344 -18.28 9.92 -1.52
N ARG A 345 -19.17 9.71 -2.49
CA ARG A 345 -20.32 8.78 -2.41
C ARG A 345 -20.55 7.98 -3.68
N LYS A 346 -19.82 8.30 -4.76
CA LYS A 346 -19.97 7.71 -6.07
C LYS A 346 -18.59 7.44 -6.64
N GLU A 347 -18.46 6.42 -7.48
CA GLU A 347 -17.18 6.05 -8.13
C GLU A 347 -16.89 6.92 -9.36
N GLU A 348 -17.16 8.22 -9.25
CA GLU A 348 -16.94 9.20 -10.32
C GLU A 348 -16.11 10.38 -9.82
N ILE A 349 -15.48 11.08 -10.77
CA ILE A 349 -14.87 12.38 -10.50
C ILE A 349 -16.03 13.37 -10.30
N MET A 350 -15.93 14.28 -9.33
CA MET A 350 -16.90 15.36 -9.16
C MET A 350 -16.40 16.70 -9.68
N LEU A 351 -15.08 16.91 -9.68
CA LEU A 351 -14.43 18.11 -10.16
C LEU A 351 -13.11 17.74 -10.82
N ALA A 352 -12.82 18.32 -11.99
CA ALA A 352 -11.52 18.21 -12.63
C ALA A 352 -10.84 19.58 -12.75
N LEU A 353 -9.58 19.64 -12.35
CA LEU A 353 -8.76 20.86 -12.31
C LEU A 353 -7.55 20.73 -13.24
N GLU A 354 -7.17 21.83 -13.90
CA GLU A 354 -5.86 21.95 -14.55
C GLU A 354 -4.91 22.67 -13.60
N LEU A 355 -3.87 21.97 -13.14
CA LEU A 355 -2.94 22.47 -12.15
C LEU A 355 -1.50 22.36 -12.64
N GLU A 356 -0.72 23.41 -12.42
CA GLU A 356 0.71 23.43 -12.65
C GLU A 356 1.42 23.88 -11.36
N ASN A 357 2.58 23.29 -11.06
CA ASN A 357 3.38 23.61 -9.86
C ASN A 357 2.54 23.62 -8.56
N PHE A 358 1.75 22.57 -8.36
CA PHE A 358 0.73 22.52 -7.32
C PHE A 358 1.07 21.51 -6.23
N SER A 359 0.41 21.69 -5.08
CA SER A 359 0.29 20.69 -4.04
C SER A 359 -1.14 20.58 -3.58
N ILE A 360 -1.67 19.36 -3.43
CA ILE A 360 -3.07 19.10 -3.11
C ILE A 360 -3.20 17.86 -2.23
N ALA A 361 -4.09 17.88 -1.25
CA ALA A 361 -4.43 16.74 -0.42
C ALA A 361 -5.94 16.63 -0.24
N THR A 362 -6.45 15.44 0.06
CA THR A 362 -7.89 15.24 0.28
C THR A 362 -8.16 14.27 1.42
N SER A 363 -8.75 14.79 2.49
CA SER A 363 -9.28 14.02 3.61
C SER A 363 -10.73 13.65 3.36
N GLY A 364 -11.11 12.39 3.62
CA GLY A 364 -12.46 11.91 3.35
C GLY A 364 -12.88 10.73 4.21
N ASP A 365 -14.17 10.69 4.59
CA ASP A 365 -14.75 9.61 5.41
C ASP A 365 -14.83 8.25 4.68
N TYR A 366 -14.58 8.24 3.37
CA TYR A 366 -14.68 7.09 2.48
C TYR A 366 -13.31 6.43 2.22
N ARG A 367 -12.23 6.92 2.84
CA ARG A 367 -10.88 6.37 2.67
C ARG A 367 -10.64 5.13 3.53
N ARG A 368 -10.83 5.26 4.85
CA ARG A 368 -10.72 4.15 5.82
C ARG A 368 -11.93 4.20 6.74
N PHE A 369 -12.85 3.25 6.55
CA PHE A 369 -14.09 3.16 7.30
C PHE A 369 -14.61 1.73 7.41
N PHE A 370 -15.62 1.53 8.25
CA PHE A 370 -16.49 0.36 8.29
C PHE A 370 -17.92 0.79 8.64
N PHE A 371 -18.88 -0.12 8.52
CA PHE A 371 -20.27 0.13 8.93
C PHE A 371 -20.56 -0.55 10.27
N LEU A 372 -21.16 0.22 11.18
CA LEU A 372 -21.71 -0.27 12.43
C LEU A 372 -23.23 -0.06 12.39
N GLY A 373 -23.96 -1.12 12.02
CA GLY A 373 -25.35 -0.98 11.58
C GLY A 373 -25.42 -0.12 10.32
N SER A 374 -26.21 0.96 10.34
CA SER A 374 -26.30 1.94 9.25
C SER A 374 -25.27 3.08 9.35
N ARG A 375 -24.57 3.21 10.49
CA ARG A 375 -23.62 4.30 10.72
C ARG A 375 -22.26 3.97 10.10
N ARG A 376 -21.72 4.89 9.29
CA ARG A 376 -20.33 4.84 8.82
C ARG A 376 -19.39 5.31 9.94
N ILE A 377 -18.43 4.47 10.31
CA ILE A 377 -17.36 4.79 11.25
C ILE A 377 -16.06 4.91 10.46
N HIS A 378 -15.40 6.06 10.50
CA HIS A 378 -14.16 6.34 9.78
C HIS A 378 -13.05 6.80 10.72
N HIS A 379 -11.82 6.78 10.19
CA HIS A 379 -10.59 7.08 10.93
C HIS A 379 -10.32 8.56 11.25
N ILE A 380 -11.15 9.50 10.78
CA ILE A 380 -10.98 10.93 11.04
C ILE A 380 -11.85 11.28 12.24
N LEU A 381 -11.23 11.44 13.40
CA LEU A 381 -11.92 11.58 14.67
C LEU A 381 -11.86 13.03 15.14
N ASP A 382 -12.92 13.48 15.80
CA ASP A 382 -12.95 14.75 16.50
C ASP A 382 -12.31 14.56 17.89
N PRO A 383 -11.15 15.19 18.18
CA PRO A 383 -10.45 15.02 19.44
C PRO A 383 -11.24 15.56 20.65
N LYS A 384 -12.25 16.41 20.44
CA LYS A 384 -13.07 16.97 21.52
C LYS A 384 -14.16 16.02 21.97
N THR A 385 -14.75 15.28 21.04
CA THR A 385 -15.85 14.36 21.32
C THR A 385 -15.40 12.91 21.45
N GLY A 386 -14.25 12.58 20.85
CA GLY A 386 -13.77 11.20 20.71
C GLY A 386 -14.48 10.40 19.63
N GLU A 387 -15.46 10.99 18.94
CA GLU A 387 -16.28 10.35 17.90
C GLU A 387 -15.73 10.63 16.49
N PRO A 388 -16.07 9.83 15.47
CA PRO A 388 -15.83 10.20 14.08
C PRO A 388 -16.48 11.55 13.74
N ALA A 389 -15.72 12.44 13.10
CA ALA A 389 -16.20 13.77 12.71
C ALA A 389 -17.30 13.67 11.64
N THR A 390 -18.41 14.40 11.79
CA THR A 390 -19.64 14.18 10.99
C THR A 390 -20.04 15.32 10.05
N GLU A 391 -19.39 16.48 10.15
CA GLU A 391 -19.79 17.69 9.41
C GLU A 391 -19.39 17.67 7.92
N CYS A 392 -18.36 16.89 7.57
CA CYS A 392 -17.81 16.80 6.21
C CYS A 392 -17.81 15.36 5.69
N MET A 393 -18.00 15.19 4.38
CA MET A 393 -17.73 13.93 3.67
C MET A 393 -16.33 13.92 3.04
N SER A 394 -15.89 15.08 2.57
CA SER A 394 -14.60 15.28 1.89
C SER A 394 -14.12 16.71 2.08
N VAL A 395 -12.81 16.90 2.24
CA VAL A 395 -12.17 18.20 2.16
C VAL A 395 -10.91 18.10 1.32
N THR A 396 -10.84 18.90 0.27
CA THR A 396 -9.67 19.03 -0.61
C THR A 396 -9.00 20.37 -0.36
N VAL A 397 -7.69 20.36 -0.10
CA VAL A 397 -6.89 21.56 0.14
C VAL A 397 -5.75 21.63 -0.87
N ILE A 398 -5.54 22.81 -1.45
CA ILE A 398 -4.34 23.17 -2.20
C ILE A 398 -3.52 24.12 -1.33
N ALA A 399 -2.23 23.81 -1.19
CA ALA A 399 -1.30 24.59 -0.39
C ALA A 399 0.07 24.78 -1.08
N GLU A 400 0.98 25.53 -0.46
CA GLU A 400 2.34 25.73 -0.99
C GLU A 400 3.13 24.40 -1.05
N ASN A 401 2.93 23.56 -0.04
CA ASN A 401 3.53 22.23 0.07
C ASN A 401 2.49 21.18 0.51
N CYS A 402 2.83 19.91 0.34
CA CYS A 402 1.87 18.82 0.51
C CYS A 402 1.66 18.48 1.98
N MET A 403 2.69 18.66 2.82
CA MET A 403 2.57 18.52 4.27
C MET A 403 1.51 19.48 4.85
N GLU A 404 1.53 20.74 4.43
CA GLU A 404 0.53 21.74 4.80
C GLU A 404 -0.86 21.38 4.26
N ALA A 405 -0.96 20.96 3.00
CA ALA A 405 -2.23 20.53 2.43
C ALA A 405 -2.84 19.33 3.19
N ASP A 406 -2.02 18.33 3.54
CA ASP A 406 -2.44 17.11 4.27
C ASP A 406 -2.99 17.49 5.67
N ALA A 407 -2.20 18.24 6.44
CA ALA A 407 -2.58 18.70 7.78
C ALA A 407 -3.83 19.57 7.77
N LEU A 408 -3.90 20.55 6.86
CA LEU A 408 -5.08 21.40 6.72
C LEU A 408 -6.30 20.60 6.25
N SER A 409 -6.16 19.64 5.32
CA SER A 409 -7.30 18.84 4.87
C SER A 409 -7.96 18.10 6.04
N THR A 410 -7.17 17.54 6.97
CA THR A 410 -7.68 16.90 8.19
C THR A 410 -8.29 17.94 9.13
N THR A 411 -7.60 19.06 9.35
CA THR A 411 -8.04 20.16 10.22
C THR A 411 -9.42 20.68 9.81
N LEU A 412 -9.57 21.04 8.54
CA LEU A 412 -10.80 21.61 7.99
C LEU A 412 -11.92 20.57 7.94
N PHE A 413 -11.59 19.29 7.77
CA PHE A 413 -12.56 18.19 7.84
C PHE A 413 -13.22 18.13 9.22
N VAL A 414 -12.42 18.19 10.29
CA VAL A 414 -12.93 18.14 11.68
C VAL A 414 -13.67 19.43 12.05
N LEU A 415 -13.21 20.59 11.58
CA LEU A 415 -13.88 21.87 11.85
C LEU A 415 -15.25 22.01 11.19
N GLY A 416 -15.50 21.29 10.09
CA GLY A 416 -16.72 21.38 9.30
C GLY A 416 -16.72 22.54 8.28
N PRO A 417 -17.75 22.63 7.41
CA PRO A 417 -17.76 23.53 6.26
C PRO A 417 -17.56 25.01 6.59
N GLU A 418 -18.29 25.53 7.59
CA GLU A 418 -18.27 26.97 7.92
C GLU A 418 -16.96 27.40 8.58
N LYS A 419 -16.57 26.74 9.67
CA LYS A 419 -15.33 27.05 10.40
C LYS A 419 -14.10 26.70 9.58
N GLY A 420 -14.16 25.60 8.81
CA GLY A 420 -13.09 25.19 7.92
C GLY A 420 -12.85 26.20 6.80
N ARG A 421 -13.91 26.70 6.17
CA ARG A 421 -13.81 27.80 5.21
C ARG A 421 -13.22 29.05 5.85
N ALA A 422 -13.72 29.46 7.01
CA ALA A 422 -13.25 30.67 7.69
C ALA A 422 -11.74 30.59 8.01
N LEU A 423 -11.25 29.43 8.46
CA LEU A 423 -9.82 29.21 8.68
C LEU A 423 -9.01 29.27 7.36
N ALA A 424 -9.49 28.65 6.28
CA ALA A 424 -8.82 28.73 4.98
C ALA A 424 -8.74 30.17 4.44
N ASP A 425 -9.82 30.94 4.61
CA ASP A 425 -9.90 32.35 4.21
C ASP A 425 -8.95 33.21 5.06
N TYR A 426 -8.88 32.97 6.37
CA TYR A 426 -7.93 33.62 7.26
C TYR A 426 -6.48 33.34 6.86
N LEU A 427 -6.11 32.08 6.64
CA LEU A 427 -4.76 31.71 6.22
C LEU A 427 -4.38 32.34 4.87
N SER A 428 -5.33 32.43 3.95
CA SER A 428 -5.12 33.14 2.67
C SER A 428 -4.85 34.62 2.89
N SER A 429 -5.57 35.26 3.83
CA SER A 429 -5.40 36.68 4.14
C SER A 429 -4.05 37.03 4.77
N THR A 430 -3.35 36.05 5.37
CA THR A 430 -1.98 36.23 5.91
C THR A 430 -0.89 36.01 4.88
N GLY A 431 -1.24 35.83 3.60
CA GLY A 431 -0.31 35.63 2.49
C GLY A 431 0.07 34.17 2.22
N ARG A 432 -0.51 33.20 2.95
CA ARG A 432 -0.31 31.78 2.62
C ARG A 432 -1.13 31.41 1.40
N THR A 433 -0.59 30.55 0.54
CA THR A 433 -1.34 30.02 -0.59
C THR A 433 -2.19 28.86 -0.09
N VAL A 434 -3.41 29.13 0.40
CA VAL A 434 -4.35 28.08 0.84
C VAL A 434 -5.66 28.21 0.06
N LYS A 435 -6.09 27.14 -0.60
CA LYS A 435 -7.41 27.05 -1.26
C LYS A 435 -8.10 25.79 -0.79
N ALA A 436 -9.38 25.87 -0.43
CA ALA A 436 -10.12 24.74 0.10
C ALA A 436 -11.46 24.53 -0.61
N MET A 437 -11.82 23.26 -0.83
CA MET A 437 -13.14 22.80 -1.22
C MET A 437 -13.61 21.79 -0.17
N LEU A 438 -14.76 22.04 0.43
CA LEU A 438 -15.37 21.21 1.47
C LEU A 438 -16.70 20.68 0.95
N VAL A 439 -16.91 19.38 1.06
CA VAL A 439 -18.20 18.74 0.79
C VAL A 439 -18.83 18.40 2.13
N GLY A 440 -19.86 19.15 2.50
CA GLY A 440 -20.60 18.95 3.75
C GLY A 440 -21.33 17.60 3.80
N SER A 441 -21.75 17.19 4.99
CA SER A 441 -22.55 15.98 5.20
C SER A 441 -23.94 16.02 4.56
N ASP A 442 -24.41 17.21 4.18
CA ASP A 442 -25.59 17.47 3.35
C ASP A 442 -25.32 17.34 1.84
N GLY A 443 -24.06 17.14 1.44
CA GLY A 443 -23.60 17.11 0.05
C GLY A 443 -23.32 18.48 -0.56
N LYS A 444 -23.53 19.57 0.18
CA LYS A 444 -23.28 20.93 -0.31
C LYS A 444 -21.78 21.19 -0.41
N ILE A 445 -21.36 21.75 -1.53
CA ILE A 445 -19.98 22.15 -1.76
C ILE A 445 -19.77 23.59 -1.29
N THR A 446 -18.76 23.79 -0.44
CA THR A 446 -18.32 25.09 0.05
C THR A 446 -16.88 25.33 -0.38
N TYR A 447 -16.61 26.49 -0.96
CA TYR A 447 -15.27 26.90 -1.39
C TYR A 447 -14.73 28.02 -0.50
N SER A 448 -13.42 28.05 -0.28
CA SER A 448 -12.72 29.24 0.23
C SER A 448 -12.83 30.39 -0.77
N ALA A 449 -12.77 31.63 -0.28
CA ALA A 449 -12.77 32.83 -1.12
C ALA A 449 -11.60 32.85 -2.11
N SER A 450 -10.49 32.20 -1.75
CA SER A 450 -9.30 32.04 -2.57
C SER A 450 -9.42 30.96 -3.66
N TRP A 451 -10.53 30.22 -3.76
CA TRP A 451 -10.74 29.19 -4.78
C TRP A 451 -11.10 29.80 -6.14
N ASP A 452 -10.08 30.22 -6.89
CA ASP A 452 -10.16 30.90 -8.19
C ASP A 452 -9.78 29.99 -9.37
N LEU A 453 -9.86 28.66 -9.18
CA LEU A 453 -9.35 27.69 -10.15
C LEU A 453 -10.35 27.42 -11.28
N PRO A 454 -9.88 27.37 -12.55
CA PRO A 454 -10.74 27.02 -13.67
C PRO A 454 -11.22 25.57 -13.54
N LYS A 455 -12.55 25.40 -13.49
CA LYS A 455 -13.19 24.09 -13.45
C LYS A 455 -13.33 23.57 -14.88
N ILE A 456 -12.63 22.49 -15.21
CA ILE A 456 -12.76 21.84 -16.54
C ILE A 456 -14.16 21.22 -16.67
N TRP A 457 -14.62 20.64 -15.56
CA TRP A 457 -15.89 19.93 -15.46
C TRP A 457 -16.27 19.79 -13.99
N GLU A 458 -17.55 19.99 -13.69
CA GLU A 458 -18.13 19.89 -12.34
C GLU A 458 -19.46 19.13 -12.46
N LEU A 459 -19.65 18.10 -11.64
CA LEU A 459 -20.96 17.49 -11.46
C LEU A 459 -21.85 18.46 -10.70
N THR A 460 -22.89 18.97 -11.37
CA THR A 460 -23.97 19.77 -10.77
C THR A 460 -24.83 18.93 -9.85
#